data_AF-A0A920W1F1-F1
#
_entry.id   AF-A0A920W1F1-F1
#
_cell.length_a   1.000
_cell.length_b   1.000
_cell.length_c   1.000
_cell.angle_alpha   90.00
_cell.angle_beta   90.00
_cell.angle_gamma   90.00
#
_symmetry.space_group_name_H-M   'P 1'
#
loop_
_entity.id
_entity.type
_entity.pdbx_description
1 polymer ?
#
loop_
_entity_poly.entity_id
_entity_poly.type
_entity_poly.pdbx_seq_one_letter_code
_entity_poly.pdbx_strand_id
1 'polypeptide(L)'
;MSKEKIVLCEDLADIMPPEYQELVEAATFGDQDRGWKDIGSSKELIEQHSLCAGCPESIAFRYILASLPAPEDTVFVGSTGCTSLVFPHVAVHNIHSLFGNQNAIASGLKRTLKARFPDVEKDVVVLAGDGATVDIGLDMTMQSWFRQEKFTTICFDNELYANTGGQESGLMQKGLLPKWLLKVRTLKKFVCRKLPVKPGVLM
;
A
#
# COMPACT_ATOMS: atom_id res chain seq x y z
N MET A 1 7.48 -11.68 10.61
CA MET A 1 7.07 -12.90 9.90
C MET A 1 8.09 -13.93 10.25
N SER A 2 7.84 -14.74 11.28
CA SER A 2 8.82 -15.76 11.66
C SER A 2 9.08 -16.67 10.45
N LYS A 3 10.34 -17.07 10.25
CA LYS A 3 10.73 -18.02 9.19
C LYS A 3 9.94 -19.34 9.27
N GLU A 4 9.31 -19.61 10.40
CA GLU A 4 8.45 -20.78 10.62
C GLU A 4 7.12 -20.71 9.86
N LYS A 5 6.71 -19.53 9.36
CA LYS A 5 5.41 -19.33 8.69
C LYS A 5 5.47 -19.37 7.16
N ILE A 6 6.61 -19.08 6.54
CA ILE A 6 6.83 -19.30 5.10
C ILE A 6 7.75 -20.51 4.96
N VAL A 7 7.16 -21.66 4.72
CA VAL A 7 7.89 -22.92 4.54
C VAL A 7 7.53 -23.47 3.17
N LEU A 8 8.53 -23.90 2.42
CA LEU A 8 8.31 -24.67 1.21
C LEU A 8 7.70 -26.02 1.56
N CYS A 9 6.67 -26.42 0.83
CA CYS A 9 6.23 -27.80 0.85
C CYS A 9 7.31 -28.64 0.17
N GLU A 10 7.86 -29.63 0.89
CA GLU A 10 8.97 -30.46 0.39
C GLU A 10 8.62 -31.11 -0.96
N ASP A 11 7.38 -31.58 -1.13
CA ASP A 11 6.89 -32.21 -2.36
C ASP A 11 6.79 -31.27 -3.56
N LEU A 12 6.81 -29.95 -3.34
CA LEU A 12 6.70 -28.93 -4.38
C LEU A 12 8.01 -28.14 -4.55
N ALA A 13 9.02 -28.39 -3.71
CA ALA A 13 10.22 -27.55 -3.66
C ALA A 13 10.97 -27.52 -5.00
N ASP A 14 10.98 -28.61 -5.75
CA ASP A 14 11.63 -28.76 -7.06
C ASP A 14 10.92 -28.02 -8.21
N ILE A 15 9.60 -27.85 -8.11
CA ILE A 15 8.79 -27.15 -9.12
C ILE A 15 8.56 -25.67 -8.80
N MET A 16 8.84 -25.22 -7.57
CA MET A 16 8.68 -23.82 -7.20
C MET A 16 9.71 -22.95 -7.92
N PRO A 17 9.34 -21.72 -8.35
CA PRO A 17 10.27 -20.80 -8.99
C PRO A 17 11.53 -20.56 -8.12
N PRO A 18 12.74 -20.48 -8.70
CA PRO A 18 13.97 -20.21 -7.96
C PRO A 18 13.87 -18.97 -7.08
N GLU A 19 13.10 -17.98 -7.53
CA GLU A 19 12.89 -16.76 -6.80
C GLU A 19 12.13 -16.98 -5.49
N TYR A 20 11.16 -17.89 -5.49
CA TYR A 20 10.42 -18.26 -4.29
C TYR A 20 11.29 -19.09 -3.34
N GLN A 21 12.16 -19.95 -3.88
CA GLN A 21 13.14 -20.69 -3.06
C GLN A 21 14.10 -19.74 -2.34
N GLU A 22 14.67 -18.78 -3.06
CA GLU A 22 15.54 -17.74 -2.48
C GLU A 22 14.80 -16.88 -1.45
N LEU A 23 13.51 -16.59 -1.67
CA LEU A 23 12.67 -15.88 -0.71
C LEU A 23 12.53 -16.66 0.60
N VAL A 24 12.37 -17.98 0.54
CA VAL A 24 12.24 -18.82 1.74
C VAL A 24 13.59 -18.96 2.46
N GLU A 25 14.69 -19.14 1.72
CA GLU A 25 16.02 -19.41 2.28
C GLU A 25 16.71 -18.15 2.82
N ALA A 26 16.73 -17.09 2.01
CA ALA A 26 17.61 -15.94 2.19
C ALA A 26 16.88 -14.66 2.62
N ALA A 27 15.55 -14.66 2.69
CA ALA A 27 14.85 -13.46 3.12
C ALA A 27 15.08 -13.13 4.60
N THR A 28 15.01 -11.82 4.88
CA THR A 28 15.19 -11.22 6.20
C THR A 28 13.87 -11.10 6.98
N PHE A 29 12.79 -11.74 6.52
CA PHE A 29 11.51 -11.64 7.25
C PHE A 29 11.61 -12.33 8.61
N GLY A 30 11.20 -11.62 9.66
CA GLY A 30 11.28 -12.11 11.04
C GLY A 30 12.59 -11.78 11.75
N ASP A 31 13.55 -11.17 11.05
CA ASP A 31 14.71 -10.55 11.69
C ASP A 31 14.28 -9.27 12.42
N GLN A 32 14.63 -9.12 13.69
CA GLN A 32 14.29 -7.94 14.50
C GLN A 32 15.16 -6.73 14.17
N ASP A 33 16.32 -6.93 13.55
CA ASP A 33 17.22 -5.85 13.15
C ASP A 33 16.94 -5.31 11.73
N ARG A 34 15.89 -5.83 11.07
CA ARG A 34 15.44 -5.41 9.74
C ARG A 34 15.09 -3.93 9.71
N GLY A 35 15.70 -3.19 8.78
CA GLY A 35 15.37 -1.79 8.52
C GLY A 35 15.48 -1.38 7.05
N TRP A 36 15.17 -0.11 6.79
CA TRP A 36 15.24 0.47 5.44
C TRP A 36 16.65 0.45 4.83
N LYS A 37 17.69 0.28 5.66
CA LYS A 37 19.09 0.21 5.23
C LYS A 37 19.45 -1.14 4.61
N ASP A 38 18.67 -2.18 4.89
CA ASP A 38 18.88 -3.54 4.40
C ASP A 38 18.20 -3.77 3.05
N ILE A 39 17.57 -2.74 2.50
CA ILE A 39 16.97 -2.78 1.17
C ILE A 39 18.07 -2.93 0.13
N GLY A 40 18.02 -4.03 -0.61
CA GLY A 40 18.98 -4.37 -1.65
C GLY A 40 20.06 -5.35 -1.22
N SER A 41 20.22 -5.64 0.08
CA SER A 41 21.09 -6.71 0.59
C SER A 41 20.35 -8.04 0.80
N SER A 42 19.01 -7.99 0.82
CA SER A 42 18.16 -9.17 0.98
C SER A 42 16.91 -9.10 0.10
N LYS A 43 16.27 -10.26 -0.08
CA LYS A 43 15.06 -10.41 -0.88
C LYS A 43 13.83 -9.93 -0.10
N GLU A 44 13.00 -9.09 -0.73
CA GLU A 44 11.81 -8.50 -0.12
C GLU A 44 10.53 -9.29 -0.39
N LEU A 45 9.42 -9.00 0.31
CA LEU A 45 8.10 -9.63 0.12
C LEU A 45 7.44 -9.24 -1.22
N ILE A 46 8.24 -8.84 -2.19
CA ILE A 46 7.90 -8.47 -3.56
C ILE A 46 9.13 -8.75 -4.42
N GLU A 47 8.99 -9.61 -5.41
CA GLU A 47 10.09 -9.93 -6.33
C GLU A 47 9.89 -9.24 -7.68
N GLN A 48 8.69 -9.42 -8.24
CA GLN A 48 8.31 -8.90 -9.54
C GLN A 48 7.09 -7.99 -9.38
N HIS A 49 6.91 -7.11 -10.35
CA HIS A 49 5.71 -6.30 -10.44
C HIS A 49 5.45 -5.95 -11.91
N SER A 50 4.19 -5.74 -12.25
CA SER A 50 3.81 -5.30 -13.60
C SER A 50 3.84 -3.78 -13.79
N LEU A 51 4.43 -3.02 -12.86
CA LEU A 51 4.59 -1.57 -12.99
C LEU A 51 5.65 -1.21 -14.03
N CYS A 52 5.58 0.02 -14.54
CA CYS A 52 6.53 0.55 -15.52
C CYS A 52 8.00 0.40 -15.05
N ALA A 53 8.92 0.23 -16.01
CA ALA A 53 10.34 0.31 -15.72
C ALA A 53 10.69 1.68 -15.11
N GLY A 54 11.33 1.67 -13.94
CA GLY A 54 11.65 2.90 -13.19
C GLY A 54 10.47 3.52 -12.44
N CYS A 55 9.36 2.79 -12.26
CA CYS A 55 8.21 3.30 -11.50
C CYS A 55 8.58 3.60 -10.04
N PRO A 56 8.36 4.83 -9.53
CA PRO A 56 8.63 5.16 -8.12
C PRO A 56 7.72 4.44 -7.12
N GLU A 57 6.52 4.00 -7.55
CA GLU A 57 5.63 3.23 -6.68
C GLU A 57 6.25 1.88 -6.31
N SER A 58 7.00 1.24 -7.21
CA SER A 58 7.58 -0.08 -6.93
C SER A 58 8.66 -0.03 -5.85
N ILE A 59 9.54 0.97 -5.89
CA ILE A 59 10.53 1.16 -4.83
C ILE A 59 9.87 1.54 -3.51
N ALA A 60 8.81 2.36 -3.55
CA ALA A 60 8.03 2.68 -2.35
C ALA A 60 7.38 1.43 -1.74
N PHE A 61 6.86 0.49 -2.55
CA PHE A 61 6.40 -0.81 -2.05
C PHE A 61 7.51 -1.59 -1.33
N ARG A 62 8.73 -1.62 -1.89
CA ARG A 62 9.88 -2.27 -1.23
C ARG A 62 10.17 -1.63 0.13
N TYR A 63 10.18 -0.30 0.22
CA TYR A 63 10.35 0.41 1.49
C TYR A 63 9.24 0.12 2.51
N ILE A 64 7.98 0.09 2.06
CA ILE A 64 6.83 -0.21 2.93
C ILE A 64 6.96 -1.62 3.49
N LEU A 65 7.23 -2.60 2.64
CA LEU A 65 7.39 -4.00 3.05
C LEU A 65 8.59 -4.17 3.99
N ALA A 66 9.72 -3.50 3.72
CA ALA A 66 10.89 -3.44 4.60
C ALA A 66 10.55 -2.90 6.00
N SER A 67 9.62 -1.95 6.08
CA SER A 67 9.27 -1.25 7.30
C SER A 67 8.17 -1.92 8.13
N LEU A 68 7.59 -3.04 7.67
CA LEU A 68 6.57 -3.76 8.42
C LEU A 68 7.19 -4.52 9.60
N PRO A 69 6.77 -4.25 10.85
CA PRO A 69 7.32 -4.94 12.02
C PRO A 69 6.90 -6.42 12.08
N ALA A 70 5.66 -6.72 11.69
CA ALA A 70 5.12 -8.07 11.64
C ALA A 70 4.31 -8.29 10.34
N PRO A 71 4.97 -8.57 9.20
CA PRO A 71 4.29 -8.76 7.92
C PRO A 71 3.21 -9.86 7.92
N GLU A 72 3.35 -10.89 8.75
CA GLU A 72 2.39 -11.99 8.94
C GLU A 72 1.11 -11.56 9.68
N ASP A 73 1.21 -10.49 10.48
CA ASP A 73 0.12 -9.93 11.26
C ASP A 73 -0.40 -8.63 10.62
N THR A 74 0.12 -8.28 9.44
CA THR A 74 -0.28 -7.10 8.66
C THR A 74 -1.20 -7.50 7.51
N VAL A 75 -2.27 -6.72 7.30
CA VAL A 75 -3.15 -6.84 6.14
C VAL A 75 -3.16 -5.55 5.34
N PHE A 76 -2.89 -5.65 4.04
CA PHE A 76 -3.01 -4.54 3.10
C PHE A 76 -4.42 -4.40 2.58
N VAL A 77 -4.89 -3.15 2.46
CA VAL A 77 -6.18 -2.82 1.84
C VAL A 77 -5.92 -1.87 0.67
N GLY A 78 -6.26 -2.30 -0.53
CA GLY A 78 -5.97 -1.61 -1.76
C GLY A 78 -7.17 -0.95 -2.38
N SER A 79 -6.91 0.17 -3.05
CA SER A 79 -7.83 0.79 -4.00
C SER A 79 -7.44 0.44 -5.44
N THR A 80 -8.39 0.45 -6.36
CA THR A 80 -8.13 0.26 -7.79
C THR A 80 -7.21 1.36 -8.32
N GLY A 81 -6.15 0.98 -9.04
CA GLY A 81 -5.12 1.91 -9.55
C GLY A 81 -3.82 1.18 -9.85
N CYS A 82 -2.74 1.90 -10.16
CA CYS A 82 -1.42 1.27 -10.41
C CYS A 82 -1.01 0.37 -9.23
N THR A 83 -1.23 0.85 -8.01
CA THR A 83 -1.01 0.13 -6.75
C THR A 83 -1.65 -1.27 -6.71
N SER A 84 -2.87 -1.42 -7.24
CA SER A 84 -3.57 -2.72 -7.25
C SER A 84 -2.92 -3.78 -8.15
N LEU A 85 -2.13 -3.37 -9.14
CA LEU A 85 -1.42 -4.29 -10.01
C LEU A 85 -0.29 -5.03 -9.28
N VAL A 86 0.16 -4.50 -8.14
CA VAL A 86 1.24 -5.08 -7.32
C VAL A 86 0.72 -6.14 -6.36
N PHE A 87 -0.57 -6.12 -6.03
CA PHE A 87 -1.17 -6.94 -4.97
C PHE A 87 -1.05 -8.46 -5.19
N PRO A 88 -1.16 -8.98 -6.42
CA PRO A 88 -0.92 -10.40 -6.68
C PRO A 88 0.55 -10.81 -6.51
N HIS A 89 1.48 -9.85 -6.44
CA HIS A 89 2.91 -10.09 -6.39
C HIS A 89 3.54 -9.87 -5.01
N VAL A 90 2.74 -9.47 -4.01
CA VAL A 90 3.24 -9.29 -2.64
C VAL A 90 2.91 -10.49 -1.76
N ALA A 91 3.89 -10.95 -0.99
CA ALA A 91 3.75 -12.06 -0.05
C ALA A 91 3.17 -11.59 1.31
N VAL A 92 2.16 -10.72 1.29
CA VAL A 92 1.43 -10.20 2.46
C VAL A 92 -0.07 -10.35 2.22
N HIS A 93 -0.82 -10.66 3.28
CA HIS A 93 -2.28 -10.69 3.21
C HIS A 93 -2.81 -9.36 2.66
N ASN A 94 -3.59 -9.42 1.59
CA ASN A 94 -4.10 -8.21 0.97
C ASN A 94 -5.54 -8.37 0.50
N ILE A 95 -6.26 -7.25 0.47
CA ILE A 95 -7.63 -7.14 0.00
C ILE A 95 -7.66 -6.04 -1.04
N HIS A 96 -8.05 -6.38 -2.27
CA HIS A 96 -8.43 -5.41 -3.28
C HIS A 96 -9.95 -5.25 -3.29
N SER A 97 -10.44 -4.04 -3.06
CA SER A 97 -11.87 -3.72 -3.13
C SER A 97 -12.14 -2.76 -4.31
N LEU A 98 -13.09 -1.84 -4.15
CA LEU A 98 -13.49 -0.89 -5.18
C LEU A 98 -12.68 0.41 -5.08
N PHE A 99 -12.67 1.15 -6.17
CA PHE A 99 -12.04 2.46 -6.21
C PHE A 99 -12.73 3.44 -5.25
N GLY A 100 -11.96 3.98 -4.29
CA GLY A 100 -12.41 4.99 -3.33
C GLY A 100 -13.00 4.48 -2.00
N ASN A 101 -13.20 3.17 -1.81
CA ASN A 101 -13.80 2.64 -0.57
C ASN A 101 -12.78 2.04 0.42
N GLN A 102 -11.48 2.10 0.12
CA GLN A 102 -10.42 1.41 0.85
C GLN A 102 -10.40 1.73 2.37
N ASN A 103 -10.64 2.98 2.77
CA ASN A 103 -10.65 3.37 4.19
C ASN A 103 -11.90 2.86 4.94
N ALA A 104 -13.03 2.66 4.24
CA ALA A 104 -14.21 2.04 4.82
C ALA A 104 -13.97 0.54 5.07
N ILE A 105 -13.37 -0.15 4.10
CA ILE A 105 -12.96 -1.55 4.25
C ILE A 105 -11.97 -1.70 5.41
N ALA A 106 -10.94 -0.86 5.47
CA ALA A 106 -9.94 -0.89 6.54
C ALA A 106 -10.54 -0.63 7.93
N SER A 107 -11.51 0.27 8.04
CA SER A 107 -12.24 0.52 9.31
C SER A 107 -12.95 -0.73 9.80
N GLY A 108 -13.70 -1.41 8.93
CA GLY A 108 -14.37 -2.66 9.27
C GLY A 108 -13.37 -3.76 9.62
N LEU A 109 -12.36 -3.95 8.78
CA LEU A 109 -11.33 -4.97 8.95
C LEU A 109 -10.58 -4.82 10.29
N LYS A 110 -10.10 -3.61 10.61
CA LYS A 110 -9.35 -3.38 11.86
C LYS A 110 -10.18 -3.74 13.10
N ARG A 111 -11.46 -3.38 13.11
CA ARG A 111 -12.38 -3.70 14.21
C ARG A 111 -12.64 -5.20 14.32
N THR A 112 -12.86 -5.87 13.18
CA THR A 112 -13.07 -7.31 13.13
C THR A 112 -11.83 -8.08 13.59
N LEU A 113 -10.64 -7.70 13.14
CA LEU A 113 -9.39 -8.34 13.55
C LEU A 113 -9.15 -8.18 15.05
N LYS A 114 -9.37 -6.97 15.60
CA LYS A 114 -9.27 -6.72 17.06
C LYS A 114 -10.25 -7.58 17.87
N ALA A 115 -11.48 -7.75 17.39
CA ALA A 115 -12.47 -8.58 18.08
C ALA A 115 -12.17 -10.08 17.98
N ARG A 116 -11.60 -10.53 16.86
CA ARG A 116 -11.30 -11.94 16.59
C ARG A 116 -10.00 -12.41 17.25
N PHE A 117 -9.01 -11.54 17.35
CA PHE A 117 -7.68 -11.82 17.88
C PHE A 117 -7.32 -10.79 18.96
N PRO A 118 -7.94 -10.86 20.15
CA PRO A 118 -7.75 -9.85 21.20
C PRO A 118 -6.33 -9.80 21.77
N ASP A 119 -5.58 -10.91 21.67
CA ASP A 119 -4.24 -11.06 22.25
C ASP A 119 -3.10 -10.78 21.25
N VAL A 120 -3.43 -10.48 19.98
CA VAL A 120 -2.46 -10.24 18.91
C VAL A 120 -2.78 -8.92 18.22
N GLU A 121 -1.83 -7.99 18.20
CA GLU A 121 -2.00 -6.76 17.42
C GLU A 121 -1.93 -7.09 15.93
N LYS A 122 -3.01 -6.80 15.21
CA LYS A 122 -3.11 -6.98 13.77
C LYS A 122 -3.07 -5.64 13.06
N ASP A 123 -2.07 -5.42 12.23
CA ASP A 123 -1.91 -4.17 11.50
C ASP A 123 -2.77 -4.14 10.23
N VAL A 124 -3.31 -2.97 9.94
CA VAL A 124 -4.04 -2.71 8.69
C VAL A 124 -3.39 -1.51 8.02
N VAL A 125 -2.96 -1.68 6.77
CA VAL A 125 -2.32 -0.63 5.99
C VAL A 125 -3.08 -0.43 4.68
N VAL A 126 -3.63 0.76 4.50
CA VAL A 126 -4.28 1.17 3.27
C VAL A 126 -3.23 1.68 2.29
N LEU A 127 -3.25 1.14 1.08
CA LEU A 127 -2.40 1.56 -0.04
C LEU A 127 -3.29 2.08 -1.17
N ALA A 128 -3.19 3.37 -1.48
CA ALA A 128 -4.07 4.02 -2.44
C ALA A 128 -3.34 5.11 -3.23
N GLY A 129 -3.74 5.32 -4.49
CA GLY A 129 -3.28 6.47 -5.26
C GLY A 129 -3.89 7.79 -4.79
N ASP A 130 -3.40 8.90 -5.32
CA ASP A 130 -3.96 10.24 -5.11
C ASP A 130 -5.44 10.34 -5.48
N GLY A 131 -5.85 9.86 -6.65
CA GLY A 131 -7.26 9.88 -7.07
C GLY A 131 -8.18 9.13 -6.11
N ALA A 132 -7.73 7.97 -5.60
CA ALA A 132 -8.48 7.22 -4.59
C ALA A 132 -8.56 7.94 -3.23
N THR A 133 -7.59 8.79 -2.91
CA THR A 133 -7.44 9.38 -1.58
C THR A 133 -8.07 10.77 -1.48
N VAL A 134 -7.89 11.61 -2.49
CA VAL A 134 -8.29 13.03 -2.43
C VAL A 134 -9.47 13.40 -3.32
N ASP A 135 -9.84 12.52 -4.25
CA ASP A 135 -10.99 12.73 -5.12
C ASP A 135 -12.12 11.79 -4.70
N ILE A 136 -12.28 10.63 -5.35
CA ILE A 136 -13.44 9.76 -5.16
C ILE A 136 -13.55 9.19 -3.74
N GLY A 137 -12.42 8.89 -3.08
CA GLY A 137 -12.41 8.29 -1.75
C GLY A 137 -12.21 9.28 -0.61
N LEU A 138 -12.18 10.59 -0.89
CA LEU A 138 -11.92 11.61 0.12
C LEU A 138 -12.86 11.51 1.31
N ASP A 139 -14.16 11.29 1.09
CA ASP A 139 -15.13 11.15 2.17
C ASP A 139 -14.77 9.95 3.07
N MET A 140 -14.53 8.77 2.49
CA MET A 140 -14.19 7.58 3.28
C MET A 140 -12.88 7.75 4.06
N THR A 141 -11.88 8.39 3.46
CA THR A 141 -10.62 8.73 4.12
C THR A 141 -10.85 9.69 5.28
N MET A 142 -11.55 10.80 5.06
CA MET A 142 -11.89 11.79 6.09
C MET A 142 -12.70 11.18 7.25
N GLN A 143 -13.70 10.37 6.93
CA GLN A 143 -14.55 9.71 7.92
C GLN A 143 -13.76 8.75 8.80
N SER A 144 -12.76 8.04 8.24
CA SER A 144 -11.86 7.19 9.05
C SER A 144 -11.02 8.01 10.03
N TRP A 145 -10.57 9.19 9.64
CA TRP A 145 -9.83 10.10 10.52
C TRP A 145 -10.72 10.71 11.60
N PHE A 146 -11.95 11.11 11.26
CA PHE A 146 -12.90 11.63 12.26
C PHE A 146 -13.26 10.59 13.32
N ARG A 147 -13.36 9.31 12.94
CA ARG A 147 -13.55 8.19 13.88
C ARG A 147 -12.28 7.77 14.61
N GLN A 148 -11.13 8.35 14.27
CA GLN A 148 -9.82 8.00 14.84
C GLN A 148 -9.50 6.50 14.71
N GLU A 149 -9.85 5.92 13.56
CA GLU A 149 -9.56 4.51 13.29
C GLU A 149 -8.05 4.26 13.42
N LYS A 150 -7.70 3.10 13.96
CA LYS A 150 -6.30 2.73 14.28
C LYS A 150 -5.69 1.89 13.16
N PHE A 151 -5.53 2.50 12.00
CA PHE A 151 -4.85 1.91 10.85
C PHE A 151 -4.12 2.99 10.03
N THR A 152 -3.13 2.58 9.26
CA THR A 152 -2.30 3.50 8.46
C THR A 152 -2.90 3.68 7.07
N THR A 153 -2.92 4.91 6.54
CA THR A 153 -3.26 5.18 5.14
C THR A 153 -2.09 5.82 4.42
N ILE A 154 -1.61 5.17 3.36
CA ILE A 154 -0.51 5.63 2.52
C ILE A 154 -1.06 6.02 1.14
N CYS A 155 -0.85 7.28 0.79
CA CYS A 155 -1.21 7.85 -0.51
C CYS A 155 0.02 7.86 -1.43
N PHE A 156 -0.03 7.08 -2.51
CA PHE A 156 0.91 7.18 -3.62
C PHE A 156 0.53 8.38 -4.49
N ASP A 157 1.16 9.52 -4.20
CA ASP A 157 0.94 10.77 -4.93
C ASP A 157 1.85 10.85 -6.15
N ASN A 158 1.37 10.31 -7.26
CA ASN A 158 2.01 10.48 -8.57
C ASN A 158 1.40 11.67 -9.34
N GLU A 159 0.51 12.46 -8.71
CA GLU A 159 -0.11 13.67 -9.25
C GLU A 159 -0.95 13.48 -10.53
N LEU A 160 -1.44 12.25 -10.81
CA LEU A 160 -2.29 11.96 -11.96
C LEU A 160 -3.04 10.62 -11.83
N TYR A 161 -4.16 10.47 -12.53
CA TYR A 161 -4.76 9.13 -12.70
C TYR A 161 -3.95 8.29 -13.69
N ALA A 162 -2.86 7.70 -13.22
CA ALA A 162 -1.88 7.01 -14.05
C ALA A 162 -2.46 5.79 -14.78
N ASN A 163 -3.07 4.86 -14.04
CA ASN A 163 -3.54 3.59 -14.58
C ASN A 163 -4.54 3.73 -15.73
N THR A 164 -5.40 4.76 -15.67
CA THR A 164 -6.44 5.00 -16.68
C THR A 164 -5.96 5.82 -17.88
N GLY A 165 -4.68 6.18 -17.92
CA GLY A 165 -4.06 6.88 -19.05
C GLY A 165 -3.86 8.38 -18.85
N GLY A 166 -3.66 8.85 -17.62
CA GLY A 166 -3.14 10.19 -17.35
C GLY A 166 -4.18 11.30 -17.26
N GLN A 167 -5.34 11.04 -16.64
CA GLN A 167 -6.37 12.05 -16.38
C GLN A 167 -5.98 12.96 -15.19
N GLU A 168 -6.61 14.14 -15.14
CA GLU A 168 -6.42 15.10 -14.04
C GLU A 168 -6.88 14.53 -12.71
N SER A 169 -6.04 14.65 -11.66
CA SER A 169 -6.39 14.35 -10.27
C SER A 169 -6.39 15.60 -9.39
N GLY A 170 -7.01 15.54 -8.21
CA GLY A 170 -6.96 16.63 -7.22
C GLY A 170 -5.54 17.05 -6.81
N LEU A 171 -4.56 16.13 -6.88
CA LEU A 171 -3.16 16.39 -6.55
C LEU A 171 -2.27 16.82 -7.72
N MET A 172 -2.76 16.83 -8.96
CA MET A 172 -2.00 17.34 -10.12
C MET A 172 -1.48 18.79 -9.93
N GLN A 173 -0.28 19.10 -10.41
CA GLN A 173 0.22 20.48 -10.37
C GLN A 173 -0.49 21.39 -11.37
N LYS A 174 -0.61 22.67 -11.03
CA LYS A 174 -1.11 23.69 -11.95
C LYS A 174 -0.15 23.80 -13.15
N GLY A 175 -0.70 23.93 -14.35
CA GLY A 175 0.08 24.12 -15.57
C GLY A 175 0.42 22.84 -16.33
N LEU A 176 0.07 21.67 -15.80
CA LEU A 176 0.19 20.39 -16.51
C LEU A 176 -0.99 20.17 -17.47
N LEU A 177 -0.77 19.40 -18.55
CA LEU A 177 -1.80 19.06 -19.53
C LEU A 177 -2.19 17.57 -19.39
N PRO A 178 -3.26 17.25 -18.65
CA PRO A 178 -3.76 15.89 -18.55
C PRO A 178 -4.60 15.49 -19.76
N LYS A 179 -4.84 14.19 -19.90
CA LYS A 179 -5.81 13.66 -20.86
C LYS A 179 -7.20 14.24 -20.56
N TRP A 180 -7.95 14.53 -21.63
CA TRP A 180 -9.30 15.14 -21.64
C TRP A 180 -9.38 16.65 -21.35
N LEU A 181 -8.29 17.29 -20.91
CA LEU A 181 -8.24 18.74 -20.85
C LEU A 181 -7.76 19.32 -22.18
N LEU A 182 -8.55 20.24 -22.76
CA LEU A 182 -8.18 20.98 -23.98
C LEU A 182 -7.10 22.05 -23.73
N LYS A 183 -6.85 22.39 -22.47
CA LYS A 183 -5.90 23.42 -22.01
C LYS A 183 -5.25 22.95 -20.71
N VAL A 184 -4.10 23.51 -20.34
CA VAL A 184 -3.42 23.18 -19.08
C VAL A 184 -4.32 23.38 -17.85
N ARG A 185 -4.09 22.58 -16.80
CA ARG A 185 -4.77 22.68 -15.51
C ARG A 185 -4.61 24.09 -14.95
N THR A 186 -5.73 24.75 -14.62
CA THR A 186 -5.75 26.10 -14.05
C THR A 186 -5.93 26.09 -12.53
N LEU A 187 -6.51 25.02 -11.98
CA LEU A 187 -6.74 24.83 -10.56
C LEU A 187 -5.43 24.57 -9.80
N LYS A 188 -5.39 24.97 -8.52
CA LYS A 188 -4.26 24.67 -7.64
C LYS A 188 -4.36 23.24 -7.10
N LYS A 189 -3.21 22.61 -6.87
CA LYS A 189 -3.09 21.32 -6.18
C LYS A 189 -3.80 21.36 -4.84
N PHE A 190 -4.58 20.33 -4.55
CA PHE A 190 -5.20 20.16 -3.24
C PHE A 190 -4.12 19.94 -2.16
N VAL A 191 -4.28 20.57 -0.99
CA VAL A 191 -3.26 20.52 0.07
C VAL A 191 -3.75 19.64 1.22
N CYS A 192 -3.41 18.35 1.18
CA CYS A 192 -3.83 17.37 2.20
C CYS A 192 -3.45 17.80 3.63
N ARG A 193 -2.29 18.42 3.81
CA ARG A 193 -1.81 18.90 5.13
C ARG A 193 -2.67 20.00 5.76
N LYS A 194 -3.55 20.65 4.98
CA LYS A 194 -4.46 21.69 5.47
C LYS A 194 -5.83 21.14 5.88
N LEU A 195 -6.06 19.83 5.74
CA LEU A 195 -7.27 19.21 6.26
C LEU A 195 -7.27 19.33 7.79
N PRO A 196 -8.39 19.73 8.41
CA PRO A 196 -8.49 19.91 9.86
C PRO A 196 -8.52 18.54 10.54
N VAL A 197 -7.36 17.90 10.63
CA VAL A 197 -7.15 16.70 11.43
C VAL A 197 -6.56 17.15 12.76
N LYS A 198 -7.16 16.72 13.89
CA LYS A 198 -6.65 17.10 15.21
C LYS A 198 -5.14 16.76 15.31
N PRO A 199 -4.30 17.64 15.88
CA PRO A 199 -2.92 17.30 16.18
C PRO A 199 -2.87 16.01 17.01
N GLY A 200 -2.14 14.99 16.55
CA GLY A 200 -2.06 13.66 17.18
C GLY A 200 -2.77 12.51 16.45
N VAL A 201 -3.37 12.75 15.29
CA VAL A 201 -4.03 11.71 14.45
C VAL A 201 -3.13 11.23 13.29
N LEU A 202 -1.95 11.83 13.12
CA LEU A 202 -1.03 11.61 11.97
C LEU A 202 0.30 10.93 12.34
N MET A 203 0.35 10.22 13.48
CA MET A 203 1.50 9.39 13.88
C MET A 203 1.11 7.92 13.87
#